data_AF-A0AAE3SZ30-F1
#
_entry.id   AF-A0AAE3SZ30-F1
#
_cell.length_a   1.000
_cell.length_b   1.000
_cell.length_c   1.000
_cell.angle_alpha   90.00
_cell.angle_beta   90.00
_cell.angle_gamma   90.00
#
_symmetry.space_group_name_H-M   'P 1'
#
loop_
_entity.id
_entity.type
_entity.pdbx_description
1 polymer ?
#
loop_
_entity_poly.entity_id
_entity_poly.type
_entity_poly.pdbx_seq_one_letter_code
_entity_poly.pdbx_strand_id
1 'polypeptide(L)'
;MRAGVAAASLVALVLAGPAQAEDPKLPLAHDEHSERTVYIQPRLSPTEDSMHTQGATVGVQAKDGRSAYMGTDRSTAQPRYSVGAESGGDLSFSAGVESDGKEHHGVKAGIRIRY
;
A
#
# COMPACT_ATOMS: atom_id res chain seq x y z
N MET A 1 -13.00 36.09 -54.15
CA MET A 1 -13.40 34.67 -53.99
C MET A 1 -12.45 34.07 -52.96
N ARG A 2 -12.81 33.98 -51.67
CA ARG A 2 -13.20 32.74 -50.92
C ARG A 2 -12.32 31.54 -51.30
N ALA A 3 -11.67 30.77 -50.42
CA ALA A 3 -11.71 30.54 -48.98
C ALA A 3 -10.34 29.90 -48.61
N GLY A 4 -9.87 29.85 -47.37
CA GLY A 4 -10.43 28.95 -46.37
C GLY A 4 -9.56 28.90 -45.12
N VAL A 5 -10.27 28.76 -44.00
CA VAL A 5 -9.82 28.72 -42.62
C VAL A 5 -9.08 27.41 -42.35
N ALA A 6 -7.88 27.46 -41.79
CA ALA A 6 -7.25 26.32 -41.16
C ALA A 6 -7.29 26.51 -39.64
N ALA A 7 -8.31 25.92 -39.02
CA ALA A 7 -8.43 25.83 -37.57
C ALA A 7 -7.40 24.82 -37.04
N ALA A 8 -6.45 25.28 -36.22
CA ALA A 8 -5.53 24.41 -35.51
C ALA A 8 -6.23 23.87 -34.26
N SER A 9 -6.69 22.62 -34.31
CA SER A 9 -7.23 21.91 -33.14
C SER A 9 -6.09 21.44 -32.24
N LEU A 10 -5.98 22.02 -31.04
CA LEU A 10 -5.05 21.58 -29.99
C LEU A 10 -5.70 20.40 -29.23
N VAL A 11 -5.23 19.18 -29.46
CA VAL A 11 -5.63 18.01 -28.66
C VAL A 11 -4.78 17.97 -27.40
N ALA A 12 -5.36 18.32 -26.25
CA ALA A 12 -4.74 18.13 -24.95
C ALA A 12 -4.98 16.68 -24.49
N LEU A 13 -3.97 15.83 -24.64
CA LEU A 13 -3.98 14.46 -24.10
C LEU A 13 -3.74 14.53 -22.58
N VAL A 14 -4.81 14.44 -21.79
CA VAL A 14 -4.71 14.25 -20.33
C VAL A 14 -4.30 12.80 -20.09
N LEU A 15 -3.03 12.58 -19.76
CA LEU A 15 -2.54 11.32 -19.23
C LEU A 15 -3.06 11.17 -17.79
N ALA A 16 -4.26 10.62 -17.63
CA ALA A 16 -4.73 10.13 -16.34
C ALA A 16 -3.95 8.85 -15.99
N GLY A 17 -2.81 9.00 -15.32
CA GLY A 17 -2.14 7.86 -14.70
C GLY A 17 -3.05 7.23 -13.64
N PRO A 18 -3.02 5.90 -13.42
CA PRO A 18 -3.82 5.29 -12.37
C PRO A 18 -3.34 5.83 -11.01
N ALA A 19 -4.17 6.64 -10.36
CA ALA A 19 -4.02 6.91 -8.94
C ALA A 19 -4.27 5.58 -8.21
N GLN A 20 -3.21 4.86 -7.87
CA GLN A 20 -3.32 3.73 -6.96
C GLN A 20 -3.61 4.30 -5.58
N ALA A 21 -4.89 4.40 -5.25
CA ALA A 21 -5.31 4.76 -3.90
C ALA A 21 -4.76 3.71 -2.92
N GLU A 22 -4.04 4.15 -1.90
CA GLU A 22 -3.69 3.28 -0.78
C GLU A 22 -4.97 2.78 -0.12
N ASP A 23 -4.95 1.51 0.31
CA ASP A 23 -6.05 0.94 1.07
C ASP A 23 -6.34 1.77 2.33
N PRO A 24 -7.61 1.92 2.74
CA PRO A 24 -7.96 2.77 3.89
C PRO A 24 -7.39 2.21 5.19
N LYS A 25 -6.71 3.05 5.97
CA LYS A 25 -6.34 2.75 7.36
C LYS A 25 -7.54 3.03 8.26
N LEU A 26 -8.08 1.99 8.86
CA LEU A 26 -9.23 2.04 9.76
C LEU A 26 -8.74 2.03 11.21
N PRO A 27 -9.01 3.08 12.01
CA PRO A 27 -8.62 3.12 13.41
C PRO A 27 -9.46 2.11 14.23
N LEU A 28 -8.79 1.38 15.11
CA LEU A 28 -9.40 0.41 16.03
C LEU A 28 -9.43 0.94 17.47
N ALA A 29 -8.34 1.58 17.88
CA ALA A 29 -8.20 2.18 19.21
C ALA A 29 -7.22 3.35 19.15
N HIS A 30 -7.46 4.35 19.99
CA HIS A 30 -6.57 5.48 20.17
C HIS A 30 -6.19 5.62 21.65
N ASP A 31 -4.91 5.77 21.92
CA ASP A 31 -4.37 6.06 23.25
C ASP A 31 -4.02 7.55 23.32
N GLU A 32 -4.83 8.30 24.06
CA GLU A 32 -4.70 9.74 24.28
C GLU A 32 -3.38 10.12 25.01
N HIS A 33 -2.81 9.22 25.84
CA HIS A 33 -1.61 9.53 26.59
C HIS A 33 -0.35 9.38 25.74
N SER A 34 -0.33 8.37 24.86
CA SER A 34 0.81 8.11 23.98
C SER A 34 0.64 8.67 22.56
N GLU A 35 -0.51 9.26 22.23
CA GLU A 35 -0.90 9.75 20.90
C GLU A 35 -0.72 8.68 19.81
N ARG A 36 -1.07 7.44 20.14
CA ARG A 36 -0.91 6.26 19.29
C ARG A 36 -2.26 5.70 18.87
N THR A 37 -2.39 5.40 17.59
CA THR A 37 -3.56 4.77 17.00
C THR A 37 -3.22 3.36 16.56
N VAL A 38 -3.93 2.37 17.09
CA VAL A 38 -3.96 1.02 16.55
C VAL A 38 -4.90 1.03 15.34
N TYR A 39 -4.45 0.48 14.22
CA TYR A 39 -5.22 0.45 12.98
C TYR A 39 -5.20 -0.92 12.32
N ILE A 40 -6.19 -1.13 11.44
CA ILE A 40 -6.20 -2.17 10.42
C ILE A 40 -6.33 -1.54 9.04
N GLN A 41 -5.59 -2.04 8.08
CA GLN A 41 -5.60 -1.62 6.69
C GLN A 41 -5.85 -2.87 5.83
N PRO A 42 -7.11 -3.19 5.52
CA PRO A 42 -7.46 -4.34 4.69
C PRO A 42 -6.97 -4.11 3.26
N ARG A 43 -6.41 -5.13 2.62
CA ARG A 43 -6.08 -5.06 1.20
C ARG A 43 -7.32 -5.33 0.36
N LEU A 44 -7.91 -4.30 -0.25
CA LEU A 44 -9.20 -4.40 -0.90
C LEU A 44 -9.04 -4.74 -2.38
N SER A 45 -9.81 -5.74 -2.84
CA SER A 45 -9.97 -6.07 -4.25
C SER A 45 -11.44 -5.85 -4.62
N PRO A 46 -11.75 -4.86 -5.48
CA PRO A 46 -13.11 -4.64 -5.94
C PRO A 46 -13.55 -5.73 -6.92
N THR A 47 -14.85 -5.96 -6.93
CA THR A 47 -15.61 -6.69 -7.97
C THR A 47 -16.64 -5.74 -8.56
N GLU A 48 -17.52 -6.21 -9.44
CA GLU A 48 -18.56 -5.36 -10.04
C GLU A 48 -19.48 -4.75 -8.97
N ASP A 49 -19.86 -5.51 -7.94
CA ASP A 49 -20.86 -5.08 -6.94
C ASP A 49 -20.40 -5.17 -5.47
N SER A 50 -19.18 -5.64 -5.23
CA SER A 50 -18.68 -5.90 -3.86
C SER A 50 -17.17 -5.74 -3.73
N MET A 51 -16.65 -5.85 -2.51
CA MET A 51 -15.21 -5.86 -2.23
C MET A 51 -14.83 -7.08 -1.39
N HIS A 52 -13.70 -7.68 -1.73
CA HIS A 52 -13.08 -8.74 -0.94
C HIS A 52 -11.75 -8.29 -0.37
N THR A 53 -11.38 -8.82 0.80
CA THR A 53 -10.06 -8.59 1.39
C THR A 53 -9.08 -9.68 0.98
N GLN A 54 -7.92 -9.28 0.49
CA GLN A 54 -6.80 -10.16 0.14
C GLN A 54 -5.70 -10.08 1.20
N GLY A 55 -6.10 -10.12 2.47
CA GLY A 55 -5.21 -9.91 3.60
C GLY A 55 -5.33 -8.50 4.18
N ALA A 56 -4.51 -8.21 5.18
CA ALA A 56 -4.56 -6.95 5.89
C ALA A 56 -3.21 -6.64 6.54
N THR A 57 -2.97 -5.35 6.73
CA THR A 57 -1.92 -4.84 7.61
C THR A 57 -2.56 -4.38 8.91
N VAL A 58 -2.00 -4.78 10.05
CA VAL A 58 -2.32 -4.20 11.35
C VAL A 58 -1.09 -3.47 11.85
N GLY A 59 -1.30 -2.35 12.52
CA GLY A 59 -0.19 -1.58 13.02
C GLY A 59 -0.58 -0.59 14.10
N VAL A 60 0.45 0.04 14.63
CA VAL A 60 0.35 1.17 15.53
C VAL A 60 1.03 2.34 14.83
N GLN A 61 0.36 3.49 14.80
CA GLN A 61 0.89 4.73 14.25
C GLN A 61 0.77 5.84 15.30
N ALA A 62 1.89 6.47 15.63
CA ALA A 62 1.93 7.66 16.44
C ALA A 62 1.75 8.90 15.56
N LYS A 63 1.25 9.98 16.16
CA LYS A 63 1.08 11.28 15.49
C LYS A 63 2.37 11.90 14.97
N ASP A 64 3.50 11.56 15.58
CA ASP A 64 4.84 12.01 15.17
C ASP A 64 5.45 11.20 14.01
N GLY A 65 4.67 10.33 13.36
CA GLY A 65 5.11 9.51 12.23
C GLY A 65 5.75 8.19 12.62
N ARG A 66 6.06 7.95 13.92
CA ARG A 66 6.52 6.63 14.36
C ARG A 66 5.45 5.58 14.08
N SER A 67 5.86 4.43 13.58
CA SER A 67 4.93 3.34 13.35
C SER A 67 5.58 1.98 13.49
N ALA A 68 4.75 0.97 13.72
CA ALA A 68 5.13 -0.42 13.58
C ALA A 68 3.95 -1.18 12.99
N TYR A 69 4.21 -2.13 12.10
CA TYR A 69 3.17 -2.88 11.43
C TYR A 69 3.58 -4.32 11.17
N MET A 70 2.56 -5.17 11.04
CA MET A 70 2.67 -6.50 10.44
C MET A 70 1.52 -6.69 9.46
N GLY A 71 1.78 -7.41 8.37
CA GLY A 71 0.78 -7.58 7.32
C GLY A 71 0.90 -8.90 6.61
N THR A 72 -0.21 -9.28 5.98
CA THR A 72 -0.29 -10.40 5.06
C THR A 72 -0.97 -9.96 3.78
N ASP A 73 -0.45 -10.43 2.65
CA ASP A 73 -1.02 -10.23 1.33
C ASP A 73 -1.26 -11.61 0.70
N ARG A 74 -2.52 -11.85 0.31
CA ARG A 74 -3.01 -13.10 -0.30
C ARG A 74 -3.57 -12.88 -1.70
N SER A 75 -3.17 -11.80 -2.37
CA SER A 75 -3.56 -11.54 -3.76
C SER A 75 -2.99 -12.54 -4.76
N THR A 76 -1.91 -13.20 -4.37
CA THR A 76 -1.25 -14.26 -5.14
C THR A 76 -1.55 -15.63 -4.52
N ALA A 77 -1.37 -16.70 -5.31
CA ALA A 77 -1.58 -18.08 -4.86
C ALA A 77 -0.74 -18.42 -3.62
N GLN A 78 0.46 -17.86 -3.50
CA GLN A 78 1.29 -17.94 -2.30
C GLN A 78 1.18 -16.63 -1.49
N PRO A 79 0.93 -16.70 -0.17
CA PRO A 79 0.84 -15.53 0.67
C PRO A 79 2.20 -14.87 0.90
N ARG A 80 2.20 -13.55 1.02
CA ARG A 80 3.33 -12.75 1.48
C ARG A 80 3.08 -12.28 2.91
N TYR A 81 4.14 -12.20 3.70
CA TYR A 81 4.09 -11.66 5.05
C TYR A 81 5.13 -10.57 5.19
N SER A 82 4.79 -9.50 5.90
CA SER A 82 5.67 -8.35 6.10
C SER A 82 5.59 -7.82 7.52
N VAL A 83 6.70 -7.31 8.02
CA VAL A 83 6.78 -6.54 9.26
C VAL A 83 7.62 -5.30 9.02
N GLY A 84 7.36 -4.23 9.75
CA GLY A 84 8.18 -3.03 9.63
C GLY A 84 7.96 -2.06 10.78
N ALA A 85 8.88 -1.12 10.90
CA ALA A 85 8.80 -0.03 11.85
C ALA A 85 9.48 1.23 11.27
N GLU A 86 8.96 2.38 11.66
CA GLU A 86 9.45 3.69 11.27
C GLU A 86 9.63 4.54 12.53
N SER A 87 10.72 5.30 12.61
CA SER A 87 11.01 6.15 13.76
C SER A 87 10.41 7.55 13.67
N GLY A 88 9.62 7.87 12.63
CA GLY A 88 9.09 9.22 12.38
C GLY A 88 10.14 10.20 11.82
N GLY A 89 11.24 9.67 11.28
CA GLY A 89 12.34 10.42 10.65
C GLY A 89 13.00 9.58 9.57
N ASP A 90 14.31 9.72 9.35
CA ASP A 90 14.99 9.03 8.24
C ASP A 90 15.19 7.52 8.46
N LEU A 91 15.04 7.05 9.71
CA LEU A 91 15.22 5.64 10.06
C LEU A 91 13.93 4.83 9.84
N SER A 92 14.00 3.85 8.94
CA SER A 92 12.96 2.84 8.76
C SER A 92 13.55 1.45 8.58
N PHE A 93 12.85 0.45 9.12
CA PHE A 93 13.16 -0.96 8.96
C PHE A 93 11.93 -1.68 8.39
N SER A 94 12.12 -2.51 7.37
CA SER A 94 11.08 -3.45 6.95
C SER A 94 11.69 -4.80 6.61
N ALA A 95 10.93 -5.85 6.90
CA ALA A 95 11.27 -7.21 6.54
C ALA A 95 10.04 -7.88 5.91
N GLY A 96 10.28 -8.78 4.97
CA GLY A 96 9.22 -9.54 4.32
C GLY A 96 9.68 -10.93 3.93
N VAL A 97 8.72 -11.84 3.87
CA VAL A 97 8.90 -13.19 3.35
C VAL A 97 7.82 -13.50 2.32
N GLU A 98 8.22 -14.07 1.21
CA GLU A 98 7.33 -14.59 0.17
C GLU A 98 7.79 -15.99 -0.25
N SER A 99 6.88 -16.85 -0.66
CA SER A 99 7.26 -18.12 -1.28
C SER A 99 7.93 -17.84 -2.63
N ASP A 100 8.95 -18.63 -2.98
CA ASP A 100 9.63 -18.51 -4.27
C ASP A 100 8.82 -19.10 -5.45
N GLY A 101 7.66 -19.71 -5.16
CA GLY A 101 6.71 -20.24 -6.15
C GLY A 101 7.14 -21.55 -6.82
N LYS A 102 8.21 -22.19 -6.34
CA LYS A 102 8.73 -23.43 -6.92
C LYS A 102 8.16 -24.66 -6.21
N GLU A 103 8.20 -25.79 -6.91
CA GLU A 103 7.73 -27.11 -6.46
C GLU A 103 8.42 -27.61 -5.17
N HIS A 104 9.54 -26.98 -4.80
CA HIS A 104 10.27 -27.21 -3.56
C HIS A 104 10.14 -25.96 -2.69
N HIS A 105 9.80 -26.14 -1.41
CA HIS A 105 9.45 -25.15 -0.38
C HIS A 105 10.47 -24.01 -0.15
N GLY A 106 10.81 -23.23 -1.17
CA GLY A 106 11.71 -22.11 -1.08
C GLY A 106 10.99 -20.85 -0.57
N VAL A 107 11.70 -20.09 0.25
CA VAL A 107 11.26 -18.80 0.77
C VAL A 107 12.25 -17.74 0.33
N LYS A 108 11.76 -16.63 -0.21
CA LYS A 108 12.52 -15.40 -0.39
C LYS A 108 12.26 -14.52 0.81
N ALA A 109 13.33 -14.16 1.52
CA ALA A 109 13.29 -13.22 2.62
C ALA A 109 14.10 -11.98 2.27
N GLY A 110 13.59 -10.81 2.63
CA GLY A 110 14.27 -9.54 2.42
C GLY A 110 14.17 -8.66 3.64
N ILE A 111 15.27 -7.97 3.97
CA ILE A 111 15.32 -6.93 4.99
C ILE A 111 15.77 -5.65 4.31
N ARG A 112 15.08 -4.54 4.59
CA ARG A 112 15.44 -3.21 4.14
C ARG A 112 15.59 -2.30 5.35
N ILE A 113 16.72 -1.59 5.39
CA ILE A 113 17.00 -0.56 6.39
C ILE A 113 17.27 0.73 5.61
N ARG A 114 16.60 1.81 5.99
CA ARG A 114 16.89 3.18 5.51
C ARG A 114 17.34 4.01 6.69
N TYR A 115 18.33 4.86 6.48
CA TYR A 115 18.96 5.74 7.44
C TYR A 115 19.44 7.00 6.74
#